data_AF-A0A7J2PN29-F1
#
_entry.id   AF-A0A7J2PN29-F1
#
_cell.length_a   1.000
_cell.length_b   1.000
_cell.length_c   1.000
_cell.angle_alpha   90.00
_cell.angle_beta   90.00
_cell.angle_gamma   90.00
#
_symmetry.space_group_name_H-M   'P 1'
#
loop_
_entity.id
_entity.type
_entity.pdbx_description
1 polymer ?
#
loop_
_entity_poly.entity_id
_entity_poly.type
_entity_poly.pdbx_seq_one_letter_code
_entity_poly.pdbx_strand_id
1 'polypeptide(L)'
;MEPISDLDWSFLEIIYLVIIFIVGFLFTYFIIPYVIKFMKKRNYIGYDIHKNSKPEVAESGGLSFVIGFAVTSIFLMVFFADFINEIIIFLLTVLIAGAIGFIDDRVKLRSRNKIILSVFSGALIFFANIFGYIEISSPTIPILDRTRLSI
;
A
#
# COMPACT_ATOMS: atom_id res chain seq x y z
N MET A 1 5.91 22.91 -1.71
CA MET A 1 6.25 22.33 -0.37
C MET A 1 7.76 22.17 -0.24
N GLU A 2 8.33 22.27 0.96
CA GLU A 2 9.74 21.90 1.17
C GLU A 2 9.91 20.40 0.90
N PRO A 3 10.99 19.97 0.23
CA PRO A 3 11.23 18.56 -0.04
C PRO A 3 11.47 17.81 1.27
N ILE A 4 11.10 16.52 1.33
CA ILE A 4 11.22 15.69 2.55
C ILE A 4 12.64 15.69 3.16
N SER A 5 13.67 15.94 2.34
CA SER A 5 15.07 16.05 2.76
C SER A 5 15.37 17.26 3.63
N ASP A 6 14.54 18.29 3.54
CA ASP A 6 14.77 19.60 4.16
C ASP A 6 13.84 19.79 5.37
N LEU A 7 13.01 18.79 5.69
CA LEU A 7 12.22 18.75 6.91
C LEU A 7 13.13 18.53 8.13
N ASP A 8 13.22 19.55 8.98
CA ASP A 8 13.79 19.44 10.32
C ASP A 8 12.83 18.65 11.22
N TRP A 9 12.89 17.31 11.13
CA TRP A 9 12.05 16.42 11.92
C TRP A 9 12.27 16.65 13.41
N SER A 10 11.23 17.16 14.06
CA SER A 10 11.21 17.31 15.49
C SER A 10 11.18 15.95 16.18
N PHE A 11 11.71 15.89 17.40
CA PHE A 11 11.65 14.68 18.23
C PHE A 11 10.21 14.16 18.41
N LEU A 12 9.22 15.07 18.44
CA LEU A 12 7.80 14.72 18.54
C LEU A 12 7.27 13.99 17.29
N GLU A 13 7.64 14.44 16.10
CA GLU A 13 7.22 13.77 14.85
C GLU A 13 7.81 12.37 14.74
N ILE A 14 9.06 12.19 15.18
CA ILE A 14 9.68 10.85 15.25
C ILE A 14 8.88 9.95 16.19
N ILE A 15 8.47 10.46 17.36
CA ILE A 15 7.62 9.71 18.29
C ILE A 15 6.28 9.36 17.63
N TYR A 16 5.64 10.29 16.92
CA TYR A 16 4.39 10.01 16.21
C TYR A 16 4.59 8.93 15.15
N LEU A 17 5.65 8.97 14.35
CA LEU A 17 5.95 7.94 13.37
C LEU A 17 6.14 6.55 14.01
N VAL A 18 6.83 6.48 15.15
CA VAL A 18 6.99 5.22 15.91
C VAL A 18 5.63 4.70 16.42
N ILE A 19 4.79 5.58 16.96
CA ILE A 19 3.45 5.21 17.42
C ILE A 19 2.61 4.70 16.24
N ILE A 20 2.61 5.42 15.12
CA ILE A 20 1.88 5.04 13.91
C ILE A 20 2.35 3.69 13.38
N PHE A 21 3.66 3.44 13.35
CA PHE A 21 4.22 2.15 12.98
C PHE A 21 3.73 1.02 13.90
N ILE A 22 3.79 1.22 15.22
CA ILE A 22 3.33 0.23 16.21
C ILE A 22 1.83 -0.05 16.02
N VAL A 23 1.02 0.99 15.85
CA VAL A 23 -0.43 0.86 15.61
C VAL A 23 -0.70 0.08 14.32
N GLY A 24 -0.04 0.43 13.22
CA GLY A 24 -0.17 -0.27 11.95
C GLY A 24 0.23 -1.75 12.04
N PHE A 25 1.35 -2.04 12.72
CA PHE A 25 1.83 -3.40 12.96
C PHE A 25 0.83 -4.20 13.79
N LEU A 26 0.41 -3.68 14.95
CA LEU A 26 -0.52 -4.38 15.84
C LEU A 26 -1.87 -4.60 15.16
N PHE A 27 -2.40 -3.59 14.48
CA PHE A 27 -3.67 -3.71 13.78
C PHE A 27 -3.62 -4.79 12.69
N THR A 28 -2.55 -4.80 11.89
CA THR A 28 -2.33 -5.83 10.86
C THR A 28 -2.18 -7.21 11.50
N TYR A 29 -1.38 -7.33 12.57
CA TYR A 29 -1.17 -8.59 13.27
C TYR A 29 -2.48 -9.18 13.81
N PHE A 30 -3.31 -8.34 14.44
CA PHE A 30 -4.59 -8.78 14.99
C PHE A 30 -5.63 -9.07 13.91
N ILE A 31 -5.62 -8.39 12.76
CA ILE A 31 -6.63 -8.61 11.71
C ILE A 31 -6.39 -9.92 10.91
N ILE A 32 -5.14 -10.35 10.77
CA ILE A 32 -4.75 -11.58 10.04
C ILE A 32 -5.60 -12.81 10.40
N PRO A 33 -5.76 -13.23 11.67
CA PRO A 33 -6.56 -14.41 12.01
C PRO A 33 -8.03 -14.28 11.60
N TYR A 34 -8.61 -13.07 11.69
CA TYR A 34 -9.99 -12.83 11.25
C TYR A 34 -10.10 -12.93 9.73
N VAL A 35 -9.15 -12.38 8.98
CA VAL A 35 -9.09 -12.51 7.51
C VAL A 35 -8.94 -13.96 7.10
N ILE A 36 -8.04 -14.72 7.73
CA ILE A 36 -7.86 -16.16 7.45
C ILE A 36 -9.18 -16.91 7.67
N LYS A 37 -9.86 -16.68 8.81
CA LYS A 37 -11.15 -17.32 9.10
C LYS A 37 -12.22 -16.94 8.09
N PHE A 38 -12.27 -15.67 7.68
CA PHE A 38 -13.20 -15.18 6.66
C PHE A 38 -12.95 -15.83 5.30
N MET A 39 -11.69 -15.92 4.87
CA MET A 39 -11.31 -16.55 3.60
C MET A 39 -11.68 -18.04 3.60
N LYS A 40 -11.35 -18.76 4.68
CA LYS A 40 -11.75 -20.17 4.84
C LYS A 40 -13.26 -20.36 4.78
N LYS A 41 -14.04 -19.50 5.45
CA LYS A 41 -15.52 -19.54 5.41
C LYS A 41 -16.10 -19.34 4.00
N ARG A 42 -15.38 -18.62 3.13
CA ARG A 42 -15.79 -18.35 1.75
C ARG A 42 -15.23 -19.36 0.74
N ASN A 43 -14.58 -20.45 1.20
CA ASN A 43 -13.85 -21.41 0.38
C ASN A 43 -12.75 -20.76 -0.48
N TYR A 44 -12.18 -19.66 0.01
CA TYR A 44 -11.06 -18.96 -0.61
C TYR A 44 -9.75 -19.50 -0.05
N ILE A 45 -9.46 -20.75 -0.41
CA ILE A 45 -8.38 -21.55 0.14
C ILE A 45 -7.49 -22.09 -0.98
N GLY A 46 -6.19 -22.14 -0.71
CA GLY A 46 -5.19 -22.81 -1.53
C GLY A 46 -4.55 -23.97 -0.77
N TYR A 47 -4.05 -24.96 -1.48
CA TYR A 47 -3.26 -26.04 -0.89
C TYR A 47 -1.78 -25.69 -0.94
N ASP A 48 -1.10 -25.79 0.20
CA ASP A 48 0.35 -25.63 0.24
C ASP A 48 1.04 -26.89 -0.33
N ILE A 49 1.32 -26.85 -1.64
CA ILE A 49 1.89 -27.97 -2.39
C ILE A 49 3.31 -28.36 -1.95
N HIS A 50 4.00 -27.50 -1.20
CA HIS A 50 5.36 -27.73 -0.74
C HIS A 50 5.43 -28.50 0.59
N LYS A 51 4.27 -28.81 1.20
CA LYS A 51 4.17 -29.61 2.42
C LYS A 51 3.50 -30.95 2.12
N ASN A 52 4.05 -32.03 2.69
CA ASN A 52 3.52 -33.39 2.51
C ASN A 52 2.04 -33.51 2.90
N SER A 53 1.62 -32.81 3.96
CA SER A 53 0.24 -32.79 4.43
C SER A 53 -0.71 -31.94 3.58
N LYS A 54 -0.19 -31.18 2.60
CA LYS A 54 -0.94 -30.25 1.73
C LYS A 54 -2.01 -29.47 2.50
N PRO A 55 -1.63 -28.73 3.56
CA PRO A 55 -2.60 -28.07 4.41
C PRO A 55 -3.35 -26.98 3.63
N GLU A 56 -4.62 -26.78 3.97
CA GLU A 56 -5.43 -25.68 3.47
C GLU A 56 -5.02 -24.35 4.12
N VAL A 57 -4.57 -23.43 3.28
CA VAL A 57 -4.16 -22.07 3.65
C VAL A 57 -5.08 -21.05 3.00
N ALA A 58 -5.29 -19.91 3.65
CA ALA A 58 -6.04 -18.82 3.03
C ALA A 58 -5.23 -18.27 1.84
N GLU A 59 -5.88 -18.15 0.68
CA GLU A 59 -5.19 -17.77 -0.56
C GLU A 59 -4.74 -16.30 -0.55
N SER A 60 -5.55 -15.40 0.01
CA SER A 60 -5.31 -13.95 -0.03
C SER A 60 -5.08 -13.35 1.35
N GLY A 61 -3.89 -13.59 1.93
CA GLY A 61 -3.46 -12.97 3.19
C GLY A 61 -3.18 -11.47 3.06
N GLY A 62 -2.88 -11.00 1.84
CA GLY A 62 -2.58 -9.61 1.49
C GLY A 62 -3.69 -8.62 1.87
N LEU A 63 -4.94 -9.07 1.93
CA LEU A 63 -6.07 -8.23 2.37
C LEU A 63 -5.84 -7.65 3.78
N SER A 64 -5.21 -8.41 4.67
CA SER A 64 -4.88 -7.97 6.03
C SER A 64 -3.93 -6.75 6.00
N PHE A 65 -2.95 -6.78 5.09
CA PHE A 65 -2.00 -5.68 4.89
C PHE A 65 -2.66 -4.45 4.29
N VAL A 66 -3.55 -4.62 3.30
CA VAL A 66 -4.29 -3.49 2.71
C VAL A 66 -5.15 -2.78 3.75
N ILE A 67 -5.83 -3.54 4.62
CA ILE A 67 -6.62 -2.99 5.73
C ILE A 67 -5.72 -2.28 6.74
N GLY A 68 -4.63 -2.91 7.17
CA GLY A 68 -3.68 -2.32 8.10
C GLY A 68 -3.02 -1.05 7.57
N PHE A 69 -2.69 -1.04 6.27
CA PHE A 69 -2.17 0.12 5.57
C PHE A 69 -3.19 1.25 5.56
N ALA A 70 -4.46 0.98 5.24
CA ALA A 70 -5.51 1.99 5.27
C ALA A 70 -5.68 2.64 6.66
N VAL A 71 -5.64 1.85 7.72
CA VAL A 71 -5.66 2.37 9.10
C VAL A 71 -4.43 3.23 9.37
N THR A 72 -3.25 2.75 9.00
CA THR A 72 -1.98 3.50 9.18
C THR A 72 -2.02 4.84 8.42
N SER A 73 -2.53 4.86 7.20
CA SER A 73 -2.72 6.08 6.40
C SER A 73 -3.67 7.08 7.07
N ILE A 74 -4.74 6.60 7.72
CA ILE A 74 -5.63 7.48 8.49
C ILE A 74 -4.88 8.16 9.63
N PHE A 75 -4.08 7.41 10.39
CA PHE A 75 -3.27 8.01 11.46
C PHE A 75 -2.22 8.98 10.91
N LEU A 76 -1.57 8.66 9.78
CA LEU A 76 -0.65 9.59 9.11
C LEU A 76 -1.35 10.90 8.74
N MET A 77 -2.56 10.86 8.17
CA MET A 77 -3.30 12.08 7.83
C MET A 77 -3.68 12.92 9.05
N VAL A 78 -3.89 12.29 10.22
CA VAL A 78 -4.21 13.00 11.47
C VAL A 78 -2.99 13.75 12.03
N PHE A 79 -1.81 13.13 12.00
CA PHE A 79 -0.60 13.70 12.60
C PHE A 79 0.27 14.52 11.62
N PHE A 80 0.10 14.29 10.31
CA PHE A 80 0.90 14.90 9.25
C PHE A 80 -0.01 15.55 8.19
N ALA A 81 -0.72 16.59 8.61
CA ALA A 81 -1.74 17.27 7.79
C ALA A 81 -1.17 17.85 6.48
N ASP A 82 0.10 18.27 6.49
CA ASP A 82 0.77 18.85 5.32
C ASP A 82 0.93 17.83 4.17
N PHE A 83 0.87 16.53 4.46
CA PHE A 83 1.03 15.45 3.48
C PHE A 83 -0.28 14.74 3.13
N ILE A 84 -1.43 15.31 3.48
CA ILE A 84 -2.73 14.66 3.30
C ILE A 84 -2.96 14.24 1.85
N ASN A 85 -2.63 15.11 0.89
CA ASN A 85 -2.87 14.82 -0.52
C ASN A 85 -2.02 13.63 -0.99
N GLU A 86 -0.74 13.63 -0.65
CA GLU A 86 0.21 12.57 -0.96
C GLU A 86 -0.22 11.24 -0.32
N ILE A 87 -0.64 11.27 0.95
CA ILE A 87 -1.12 10.10 1.67
C ILE A 87 -2.41 9.55 1.03
N ILE A 88 -3.36 10.41 0.63
CA ILE A 88 -4.60 10.00 -0.03
C ILE A 88 -4.31 9.34 -1.37
N ILE A 89 -3.48 9.96 -2.22
CA ILE A 89 -3.15 9.41 -3.53
C ILE A 89 -2.43 8.07 -3.37
N PHE A 90 -1.49 7.97 -2.42
CA PHE A 90 -0.80 6.72 -2.16
C PHE A 90 -1.75 5.63 -1.62
N LEU A 91 -2.66 5.99 -0.71
CA LEU A 91 -3.70 5.08 -0.22
C LEU A 91 -4.59 4.57 -1.35
N LEU A 92 -5.05 5.45 -2.23
CA LEU A 92 -5.86 5.06 -3.38
C LEU A 92 -5.09 4.11 -4.32
N THR A 93 -3.82 4.39 -4.61
CA THR A 93 -2.98 3.49 -5.39
C THR A 93 -2.87 2.10 -4.76
N VAL A 94 -2.63 2.03 -3.45
CA VAL A 94 -2.53 0.75 -2.72
C VAL A 94 -3.88 0.01 -2.69
N LEU A 95 -5.00 0.72 -2.50
CA LEU A 95 -6.34 0.12 -2.54
C LEU A 95 -6.67 -0.46 -3.92
N ILE A 96 -6.33 0.26 -5.00
CA ILE A 96 -6.53 -0.22 -6.37
C ILE A 96 -5.65 -1.44 -6.64
N ALA A 97 -4.36 -1.38 -6.28
CA ALA A 97 -3.44 -2.50 -6.45
C ALA A 97 -3.88 -3.74 -5.64
N GLY A 98 -4.33 -3.51 -4.39
CA GLY A 98 -4.88 -4.55 -3.53
C GLY A 98 -6.15 -5.17 -4.09
N ALA A 99 -7.05 -4.38 -4.67
CA ALA A 99 -8.25 -4.87 -5.34
C ALA A 99 -7.91 -5.70 -6.58
N ILE A 100 -6.95 -5.26 -7.41
CA ILE A 100 -6.46 -6.02 -8.57
C ILE A 100 -5.88 -7.36 -8.12
N GLY A 101 -5.02 -7.37 -7.09
CA GLY A 101 -4.45 -8.60 -6.54
C GLY A 101 -5.52 -9.54 -6.00
N PHE A 102 -6.49 -9.01 -5.26
CA PHE A 102 -7.61 -9.80 -4.75
C PHE A 102 -8.46 -10.42 -5.86
N ILE A 103 -8.69 -9.70 -6.97
CA ILE A 103 -9.40 -10.25 -8.15
C ILE A 103 -8.55 -11.30 -8.86
N ASP A 104 -7.24 -11.07 -8.99
CA ASP A 104 -6.31 -11.97 -9.66
C ASP A 104 -6.23 -13.34 -8.97
N ASP A 105 -6.23 -13.35 -7.65
CA ASP A 105 -6.29 -14.57 -6.84
C ASP A 105 -7.50 -15.45 -7.22
N ARG A 106 -8.60 -14.87 -7.73
CA ARG A 106 -9.87 -15.61 -7.96
C ARG A 106 -10.14 -15.94 -9.41
N VAL A 107 -9.83 -15.02 -10.31
CA VAL A 107 -10.18 -15.14 -11.72
C VAL A 107 -8.99 -15.64 -12.54
N LYS A 108 -7.78 -15.72 -11.97
CA LYS A 108 -6.51 -16.03 -12.65
C LYS A 108 -6.39 -15.20 -13.94
N LEU A 109 -6.03 -13.92 -13.78
CA LEU A 109 -5.93 -13.01 -14.91
C LEU A 109 -4.81 -13.46 -15.87
N ARG A 110 -4.99 -13.20 -17.17
CA ARG A 110 -3.93 -13.41 -18.17
C ARG A 110 -2.75 -12.48 -17.86
N SER A 111 -1.52 -12.96 -18.07
CA SER A 111 -0.29 -12.22 -17.75
C SER A 111 -0.27 -10.79 -18.30
N ARG A 112 -0.77 -10.58 -19.52
CA ARG A 112 -0.88 -9.24 -20.13
C ARG A 112 -1.78 -8.31 -19.33
N ASN A 113 -2.94 -8.79 -18.88
CA ASN A 113 -3.90 -7.99 -18.12
C ASN A 113 -3.33 -7.61 -16.75
N LYS A 114 -2.58 -8.52 -16.11
CA LYS A 114 -1.91 -8.23 -14.82
C LYS A 114 -0.93 -7.06 -14.96
N ILE A 115 -0.11 -7.06 -16.01
CA ILE A 115 0.85 -5.99 -16.28
C ILE A 115 0.12 -4.66 -16.52
N ILE A 116 -0.88 -4.66 -17.39
CA ILE A 116 -1.64 -3.44 -17.73
C ILE A 116 -2.34 -2.86 -16.50
N LEU A 117 -2.99 -3.69 -15.69
CA LEU A 117 -3.66 -3.26 -14.46
C LEU A 117 -2.68 -2.74 -13.40
N SER A 118 -1.49 -3.34 -13.31
CA SER A 118 -0.44 -2.88 -12.38
C SER A 118 0.19 -1.56 -12.82
N VAL A 119 0.38 -1.35 -14.13
CA VAL A 119 0.81 -0.06 -14.67
C VAL A 119 -0.26 1.00 -14.42
N PHE A 120 -1.54 0.63 -14.60
CA PHE A 120 -2.67 1.52 -14.34
C PHE A 120 -2.75 1.98 -12.88
N SER A 121 -2.51 1.10 -11.91
CA SER A 121 -2.52 1.51 -10.49
C SER A 121 -1.41 2.52 -10.17
N GLY A 122 -0.20 2.33 -10.73
CA GLY A 122 0.91 3.27 -10.58
C GLY A 122 0.70 4.59 -11.32
N ALA A 123 -0.01 4.57 -12.46
CA ALA A 123 -0.31 5.76 -13.25
C ALA A 123 -1.11 6.82 -12.47
N LEU A 124 -1.87 6.40 -11.44
CA LEU A 124 -2.63 7.32 -10.59
C LEU A 124 -1.76 8.41 -9.96
N ILE A 125 -0.54 8.06 -9.53
CA ILE A 125 0.40 9.01 -8.92
C ILE A 125 0.81 10.08 -9.95
N PHE A 126 1.09 9.66 -11.18
CA PHE A 126 1.44 10.59 -12.26
C PHE A 126 0.27 11.51 -12.62
N PHE A 127 -0.94 10.97 -12.73
CA PHE A 127 -2.12 11.80 -12.98
C PHE A 127 -2.36 12.81 -11.86
N ALA A 128 -2.25 12.39 -10.60
CA ALA A 128 -2.40 13.29 -9.46
C ALA A 128 -1.39 14.45 -9.52
N ASN A 129 -0.16 14.18 -9.95
CA ASN A 129 0.85 15.22 -10.12
C ASN A 129 0.54 16.17 -11.29
N ILE A 130 0.12 15.63 -12.45
CA ILE A 130 -0.26 16.44 -13.63
C ILE A 130 -1.45 17.37 -13.32
N PHE A 131 -2.43 16.89 -12.54
CA PHE A 131 -3.59 17.68 -12.14
C PHE A 131 -3.32 18.63 -10.98
N GLY A 132 -2.09 18.66 -10.43
CA GLY A 132 -1.70 19.56 -9.35
C GLY A 132 -2.23 19.16 -7.97
N TYR A 133 -2.65 17.90 -7.76
CA TYR A 133 -3.01 17.40 -6.43
C TYR A 133 -1.79 17.12 -5.55
N ILE A 134 -0.67 16.75 -6.17
CA ILE A 134 0.63 16.52 -5.51
C ILE A 134 1.73 17.26 -6.28
N GLU A 135 2.72 17.80 -5.58
CA GLU A 135 3.84 18.54 -6.19
C GLU A 135 5.15 17.75 -6.10
N ILE A 136 5.36 16.82 -7.05
CA ILE A 136 6.63 16.11 -7.20
C ILE A 136 7.49 16.87 -8.21
N SER A 137 8.38 17.73 -7.71
CA SER A 137 9.25 18.58 -8.53
C SER A 137 10.45 17.85 -9.16
N SER A 138 10.87 16.72 -8.60
CA SER A 138 11.95 15.90 -9.18
C SER A 138 11.80 14.44 -8.73
N PRO A 139 11.39 13.53 -9.61
CA PRO A 139 11.33 12.12 -9.26
C PRO A 139 12.74 11.60 -8.97
N THR A 140 12.96 11.09 -7.76
CA THR A 140 14.16 10.36 -7.38
C THR A 140 14.03 8.92 -7.84
N ILE A 141 14.89 8.49 -8.74
CA ILE A 141 14.98 7.07 -9.10
C ILE A 141 15.88 6.39 -8.06
N PRO A 142 15.46 5.25 -7.47
CA PRO A 142 16.34 4.47 -6.60
C PRO A 142 17.66 4.19 -7.35
N ILE A 143 18.80 4.52 -6.73
CA ILE A 143 20.18 4.40 -7.27
C ILE A 143 20.67 5.59 -8.12
N LEU A 144 19.80 6.28 -8.86
CA LEU A 144 20.19 7.32 -9.84
C LEU A 144 20.03 8.76 -9.36
N ASP A 145 19.64 8.95 -8.10
CA ASP A 145 19.40 10.25 -7.46
C ASP A 145 18.28 11.08 -8.13
N ARG A 146 18.09 12.35 -7.73
CA ARG A 146 17.07 13.25 -8.30
C ARG A 146 17.30 13.42 -9.79
N THR A 147 16.35 12.96 -10.59
CA THR A 147 16.31 13.31 -12.00
C THR A 147 15.87 14.77 -12.12
N ARG A 148 16.72 15.63 -12.72
CA ARG A 148 16.36 17.01 -13.07
C ARG A 148 15.45 17.00 -14.30
N LEU A 149 14.26 16.43 -14.13
CA LEU A 149 13.18 16.55 -15.11
C LEU A 149 12.39 17.80 -14.72
N SER A 150 12.84 18.97 -15.20
CA SER A 150 11.98 20.14 -15.25
C SER A 150 10.94 19.90 -16.34
N ILE A 151 9.68 19.71 -15.96
CA ILE A 151 8.55 19.88 -16.88
C ILE A 151 8.23 21.37 -16.93
#